data_AF-A0A3N5WFW6-F1
#
_entry.id   AF-A0A3N5WFW6-F1
#
_cell.length_a   1.000
_cell.length_b   1.000
_cell.length_c   1.000
_cell.angle_alpha   90.00
_cell.angle_beta   90.00
_cell.angle_gamma   90.00
#
_symmetry.space_group_name_H-M   'P 1'
#
loop_
_entity.id
_entity.type
_entity.pdbx_description
1 polymer ?
#
loop_
_entity_poly.entity_id
_entity_poly.type
_entity_poly.pdbx_seq_one_letter_code
_entity_poly.pdbx_strand_id
1 'polypeptide(L)'
;MSAKKDPAYFMYFPGNYRWSSAFINMMSAAPYGGSEISELHRIGMQLKDKAPEDDEAWFHACVNVADKVRAHAQRFEAARHPVSAAHAYLRACNYYQMAERFRTPKDEIALAAFKAGVDCFHRHVALTDVNIEIVEVPTSAGPLPGYFVHAQNAKSKRPPCVVYFDGLDVTKEIQYVRGVPDLIKRGISVLVMDGPGTGEAIRFRGQYLRHDYEVAGSACIDWLEKRNDVDPKKIGVVAISLGGYYSPRMASMDDRFAACIAWG
;
A
#
# COMPACT_ATOMS: atom_id res chain seq x y z
N MET A 1 3.67 -6.05 -43.28
CA MET A 1 3.19 -5.47 -42.01
C MET A 1 3.24 -6.58 -40.97
N SER A 2 4.10 -6.49 -39.96
CA SER A 2 4.10 -7.46 -38.87
C SER A 2 2.77 -7.33 -38.12
N ALA A 3 1.98 -8.41 -38.05
CA ALA A 3 0.75 -8.42 -37.28
C ALA A 3 1.08 -8.00 -35.84
N LYS A 4 0.42 -6.96 -35.32
CA LYS A 4 0.55 -6.60 -33.90
C LYS A 4 0.11 -7.81 -33.10
N LYS A 5 1.08 -8.53 -32.53
CA LYS A 5 0.84 -9.68 -31.68
C LYS A 5 0.13 -9.16 -30.43
N ASP A 6 -0.98 -9.77 -30.06
CA ASP A 6 -1.62 -9.47 -28.78
C ASP A 6 -0.59 -9.66 -27.65
N PRO A 7 -0.57 -8.77 -26.64
CA PRO A 7 0.37 -8.87 -25.55
C PRO A 7 0.15 -10.16 -24.76
N ALA A 8 1.23 -10.77 -24.28
CA ALA A 8 1.19 -12.01 -23.49
C ALA A 8 0.63 -11.81 -22.05
N TYR A 9 0.08 -10.64 -21.76
CA TYR A 9 -0.45 -10.25 -20.45
C TYR A 9 -1.80 -9.57 -20.63
N PHE A 10 -2.65 -9.69 -19.61
CA PHE A 10 -3.98 -9.08 -19.60
C PHE A 10 -3.89 -7.55 -19.76
N MET A 11 -4.74 -6.95 -20.60
CA MET A 11 -4.87 -5.50 -20.75
C MET A 11 -6.33 -5.09 -20.66
N TYR A 12 -6.69 -4.34 -19.61
CA TYR A 12 -8.04 -3.80 -19.48
C TYR A 12 -8.32 -2.68 -20.50
N PHE A 13 -7.30 -1.89 -20.84
CA PHE A 13 -7.35 -0.81 -21.83
C PHE A 13 -6.40 -1.17 -22.98
N PRO A 14 -6.87 -1.82 -24.06
CA PRO A 14 -6.02 -2.21 -25.18
C PRO A 14 -5.20 -1.04 -25.73
N GLY A 15 -3.90 -1.22 -25.92
CA GLY A 15 -2.99 -0.17 -26.38
C GLY A 15 -2.54 0.84 -25.33
N ASN A 16 -3.06 0.77 -24.09
CA ASN A 16 -2.63 1.61 -22.97
C ASN A 16 -2.11 0.73 -21.82
N TYR A 17 -0.80 0.43 -21.88
CA TYR A 17 -0.11 -0.38 -20.87
C TYR A 17 -0.17 0.26 -19.48
N ARG A 18 0.06 1.58 -19.40
CA ARG A 18 0.15 2.32 -18.14
C ARG A 18 -1.14 2.19 -17.34
N TRP A 19 -2.29 2.54 -17.94
CA TRP A 19 -3.59 2.37 -17.27
C TRP A 19 -3.92 0.91 -17.02
N SER A 20 -3.63 0.01 -17.97
CA SER A 20 -3.90 -1.42 -17.79
C SER A 20 -3.15 -2.00 -16.59
N SER A 21 -1.87 -1.66 -16.43
CA SER A 21 -1.04 -2.10 -15.29
C SER A 21 -1.60 -1.59 -13.96
N ALA A 22 -1.95 -0.30 -13.87
CA ALA A 22 -2.59 0.25 -12.67
C ALA A 22 -3.98 -0.33 -12.40
N PHE A 23 -4.76 -0.62 -13.46
CA PHE A 23 -6.07 -1.23 -13.31
C PHE A 23 -5.96 -2.68 -12.84
N ILE A 24 -4.99 -3.44 -13.33
CA ILE A 24 -4.67 -4.79 -12.84
C ILE A 24 -4.22 -4.74 -11.39
N ASN A 25 -3.42 -3.75 -11.00
CA ASN A 25 -3.08 -3.53 -9.60
C ASN A 25 -4.36 -3.41 -8.75
N MET A 26 -5.31 -2.56 -9.15
CA MET A 26 -6.58 -2.44 -8.45
C MET A 26 -7.43 -3.72 -8.47
N MET A 27 -7.54 -4.43 -9.60
CA MET A 27 -8.29 -5.69 -9.69
C MET A 27 -7.71 -6.76 -8.75
N SER A 28 -6.38 -6.88 -8.70
CA SER A 28 -5.68 -7.80 -7.80
C SER A 28 -5.86 -7.47 -6.32
N ALA A 29 -6.40 -6.29 -5.99
CA ALA A 29 -6.76 -5.91 -4.63
C ALA A 29 -8.12 -6.48 -4.16
N ALA A 30 -8.97 -6.93 -5.09
CA ALA A 30 -10.33 -7.38 -4.76
C ALA A 30 -10.35 -8.55 -3.75
N PRO A 31 -9.50 -9.59 -3.89
CA PRO A 31 -9.45 -10.70 -2.91
C PRO A 31 -9.08 -10.26 -1.49
N TYR A 32 -8.47 -9.08 -1.34
CA TYR A 32 -8.03 -8.51 -0.06
C TYR A 32 -8.92 -7.34 0.40
N GLY A 33 -10.08 -7.13 -0.25
CA GLY A 33 -11.03 -6.08 0.10
C GLY A 33 -10.63 -4.67 -0.33
N GLY A 34 -9.59 -4.52 -1.17
CA GLY A 34 -9.12 -3.22 -1.67
C GLY A 34 -9.89 -2.69 -2.88
N SER A 35 -10.78 -3.49 -3.48
CA SER A 35 -11.61 -3.05 -4.61
C SER A 35 -12.85 -3.92 -4.82
N GLU A 36 -13.83 -3.41 -5.54
CA GLU A 36 -15.00 -4.15 -6.04
C GLU A 36 -15.09 -4.10 -7.56
N ILE A 37 -15.51 -5.20 -8.19
CA ILE A 37 -15.56 -5.33 -9.66
C ILE A 37 -16.48 -4.25 -10.27
N SER A 38 -17.64 -3.97 -9.66
CA SER A 38 -18.55 -2.94 -10.17
C SER A 38 -18.00 -1.52 -10.01
N GLU A 39 -17.23 -1.26 -8.96
CA GLU A 39 -16.58 0.04 -8.71
C GLU A 39 -15.45 0.26 -9.73
N LEU A 40 -14.65 -0.78 -10.01
CA LEU A 40 -13.65 -0.77 -11.08
C LEU A 40 -14.28 -0.56 -12.45
N HIS A 41 -15.38 -1.26 -12.75
CA HIS A 41 -16.10 -1.08 -14.00
C HIS A 41 -16.55 0.37 -14.19
N ARG A 42 -17.01 1.07 -13.13
CA ARG A 42 -17.35 2.50 -13.19
C ARG A 42 -16.15 3.40 -13.47
N ILE A 43 -14.95 3.07 -12.98
CA ILE A 43 -13.71 3.77 -13.36
C ILE A 43 -13.45 3.53 -14.86
N GLY A 44 -13.49 2.26 -15.29
CA GLY A 44 -13.28 1.89 -16.69
C GLY A 44 -14.26 2.57 -17.67
N MET A 45 -15.53 2.69 -17.29
CA MET A 45 -16.55 3.38 -18.09
C MET A 45 -16.28 4.88 -18.23
N GLN A 46 -15.74 5.54 -17.21
CA GLN A 46 -15.34 6.95 -17.30
C GLN A 46 -14.12 7.17 -18.20
N LEU A 47 -13.29 6.13 -18.39
CA LEU A 47 -12.07 6.16 -19.19
C LEU A 47 -12.23 5.64 -20.62
N LYS A 48 -13.36 4.99 -20.94
CA LYS A 48 -13.57 4.24 -22.20
C LYS A 48 -13.26 5.05 -23.46
N ASP A 49 -13.67 6.31 -23.50
CA ASP A 49 -13.54 7.19 -24.67
C ASP A 49 -12.47 8.28 -24.47
N LYS A 50 -11.59 8.10 -23.47
CA LYS A 50 -10.51 9.03 -23.16
C LYS A 50 -9.24 8.67 -23.92
N ALA A 51 -8.40 9.69 -24.17
CA ALA A 51 -7.13 9.47 -24.83
C ALA A 51 -6.24 8.55 -23.97
N PRO A 52 -5.46 7.65 -24.57
CA PRO A 52 -4.42 6.93 -23.84
C PRO A 52 -3.52 7.91 -23.10
N GLU A 53 -3.10 7.55 -21.89
CA GLU A 53 -2.19 8.35 -21.06
C GLU A 53 -2.73 9.73 -20.62
N ASP A 54 -4.04 9.96 -20.70
CA ASP A 54 -4.73 11.11 -20.09
C ASP A 54 -4.75 11.00 -18.55
N ASP A 55 -3.65 11.43 -17.92
CA ASP A 55 -3.45 11.32 -16.47
C ASP A 55 -4.50 12.11 -15.66
N GLU A 56 -5.08 13.17 -16.24
CA GLU A 56 -6.15 13.95 -15.62
C GLU A 56 -7.47 13.16 -15.62
N ALA A 57 -7.82 12.53 -16.75
CA ALA A 57 -8.99 11.66 -16.82
C ALA A 57 -8.88 10.47 -15.85
N TRP A 58 -7.70 9.84 -15.76
CA TRP A 58 -7.43 8.79 -14.77
C TRP A 58 -7.68 9.27 -13.34
N PHE A 59 -7.05 10.40 -12.98
CA PHE A 59 -7.17 10.98 -11.65
C PHE A 59 -8.63 11.22 -11.27
N HIS A 60 -9.39 11.92 -12.13
CA HIS A 60 -10.79 12.22 -11.87
C HIS A 60 -11.67 10.97 -11.84
N ALA A 61 -11.46 9.99 -12.72
CA ALA A 61 -12.23 8.76 -12.73
C ALA A 61 -12.08 7.99 -11.40
N CYS A 62 -10.84 7.87 -10.90
CA CYS A 62 -10.55 7.23 -9.63
C CYS A 62 -11.08 8.04 -8.43
N VAL A 63 -10.83 9.36 -8.37
CA VAL A 63 -11.35 10.24 -7.29
C VAL A 63 -12.88 10.19 -7.22
N ASN A 64 -13.57 10.29 -8.36
CA ASN A 64 -15.03 10.24 -8.42
C ASN A 64 -15.60 8.95 -7.82
N VAL A 65 -14.94 7.82 -8.04
CA VAL A 65 -15.34 6.54 -7.44
C VAL A 65 -14.96 6.51 -5.96
N ALA A 66 -13.74 6.93 -5.60
CA ALA A 66 -13.27 7.00 -4.23
C ALA A 66 -14.20 7.83 -3.32
N ASP A 67 -14.63 9.02 -3.79
CA ASP A 67 -15.56 9.90 -3.07
C ASP A 67 -16.91 9.22 -2.82
N LYS A 68 -17.47 8.53 -3.83
CA LYS A 68 -18.73 7.80 -3.69
C LYS A 68 -18.59 6.68 -2.67
N VAL A 69 -17.51 5.89 -2.75
CA VAL A 69 -17.25 4.78 -1.81
C VAL A 69 -17.03 5.30 -0.39
N ARG A 70 -16.27 6.39 -0.22
CA ARG A 70 -16.11 7.08 1.08
C ARG A 70 -17.45 7.54 1.65
N ALA A 71 -18.33 8.10 0.81
CA ALA A 71 -19.67 8.50 1.25
C ALA A 71 -20.53 7.29 1.69
N HIS A 72 -20.37 6.12 1.05
CA HIS A 72 -20.99 4.87 1.56
C HIS A 72 -20.42 4.49 2.93
N ALA A 73 -19.10 4.57 3.11
CA ALA A 73 -18.43 4.27 4.38
C ALA A 73 -18.96 5.15 5.52
N GLN A 74 -19.05 6.46 5.28
CA GLN A 74 -19.60 7.43 6.25
C GLN A 74 -21.05 7.13 6.62
N ARG A 75 -21.89 6.71 5.67
CA ARG A 75 -23.27 6.29 5.95
C ARG A 75 -23.33 5.04 6.81
N PHE A 76 -22.51 4.02 6.50
CA PHE A 76 -22.43 2.82 7.33
C PHE A 76 -21.94 3.14 8.74
N GLU A 77 -20.96 4.02 8.87
CA GLU A 77 -20.42 4.45 10.17
C GLU A 77 -21.50 5.17 11.00
N ALA A 78 -22.20 6.14 10.40
CA ALA A 78 -23.29 6.87 11.05
C ALA A 78 -24.44 5.94 11.48
N ALA A 79 -24.69 4.87 10.70
CA ALA A 79 -25.67 3.83 11.02
C ALA A 79 -25.16 2.76 12.00
N ARG A 80 -23.94 2.90 12.55
CA ARG A 80 -23.30 1.95 13.47
C ARG A 80 -23.10 0.55 12.86
N HIS A 81 -22.70 0.50 11.59
CA HIS A 81 -22.29 -0.71 10.88
C HIS A 81 -20.76 -0.72 10.64
N PRO A 82 -19.95 -0.99 11.68
CA PRO A 82 -18.51 -0.77 11.63
C PRO A 82 -17.79 -1.65 10.60
N VAL A 83 -18.18 -2.93 10.46
CA VAL A 83 -17.59 -3.85 9.47
C VAL A 83 -17.80 -3.33 8.04
N SER A 84 -19.03 -2.95 7.70
CA SER A 84 -19.35 -2.40 6.38
C SER A 84 -18.64 -1.06 6.12
N ALA A 85 -18.54 -0.21 7.14
CA ALA A 85 -17.82 1.05 7.07
C ALA A 85 -16.32 0.83 6.84
N ALA A 86 -15.67 -0.04 7.63
CA ALA A 86 -14.26 -0.38 7.51
C ALA A 86 -13.92 -0.92 6.12
N HIS A 87 -14.75 -1.81 5.57
CA HIS A 87 -14.54 -2.36 4.23
C HIS A 87 -14.67 -1.29 3.14
N ALA A 88 -15.65 -0.39 3.24
CA ALA A 88 -15.82 0.70 2.27
C ALA A 88 -14.68 1.73 2.37
N TYR A 89 -14.22 2.07 3.57
CA TYR A 89 -13.05 2.93 3.76
C TYR A 89 -11.78 2.35 3.15
N LEU A 90 -11.54 1.04 3.29
CA LEU A 90 -10.36 0.39 2.68
C LEU A 90 -10.37 0.49 1.14
N ARG A 91 -11.54 0.29 0.51
CA ARG A 91 -11.67 0.46 -0.94
C ARG A 91 -11.48 1.90 -1.38
N ALA A 92 -12.13 2.85 -0.69
CA ALA A 92 -11.97 4.27 -0.96
C ALA A 92 -10.50 4.71 -0.86
N CYS A 93 -9.80 4.24 0.19
CA CYS A 93 -8.37 4.43 0.36
C CYS A 93 -7.59 3.97 -0.88
N ASN A 94 -7.75 2.71 -1.30
CA ASN A 94 -7.04 2.17 -2.45
C ASN A 94 -7.33 2.97 -3.74
N TYR A 95 -8.57 3.43 -3.94
CA TYR A 95 -8.90 4.26 -5.11
C TYR A 95 -8.28 5.66 -5.08
N TYR A 96 -8.20 6.32 -3.92
CA TYR A 96 -7.48 7.60 -3.79
C TYR A 96 -5.98 7.42 -4.06
N GLN A 97 -5.37 6.38 -3.48
CA GLN A 97 -3.95 6.06 -3.68
C GLN A 97 -3.65 5.81 -5.17
N MET A 98 -4.55 5.12 -5.86
CA MET A 98 -4.41 4.85 -7.28
C MET A 98 -4.74 6.05 -8.18
N ALA A 99 -5.62 6.96 -7.76
CA ALA A 99 -5.92 8.18 -8.50
C ALA A 99 -4.67 9.05 -8.69
N GLU A 100 -3.93 9.25 -7.59
CA GLU A 100 -2.77 10.11 -7.52
C GLU A 100 -1.57 9.55 -8.31
N ARG A 101 -1.51 8.22 -8.49
CA ARG A 101 -0.38 7.46 -9.05
C ARG A 101 0.28 8.14 -10.26
N PHE A 102 -0.52 8.62 -11.21
CA PHE A 102 -0.02 9.12 -12.49
C PHE A 102 0.19 10.63 -12.57
N ARG A 103 -0.40 11.40 -11.65
CA ARG A 103 -0.25 12.85 -11.62
C ARG A 103 1.17 13.21 -11.19
N THR A 104 1.94 13.87 -12.05
CA THR A 104 3.33 14.30 -11.77
C THR A 104 3.56 15.70 -12.34
N PRO A 105 4.12 16.66 -11.57
CA PRO A 105 4.48 16.56 -10.15
C PRO A 105 3.25 16.37 -9.24
N LYS A 106 3.49 15.97 -7.98
CA LYS A 106 2.42 15.80 -6.99
C LYS A 106 1.99 17.18 -6.47
N ASP A 107 1.07 17.81 -7.18
CA ASP A 107 0.50 19.11 -6.81
C ASP A 107 -0.46 19.02 -5.61
N GLU A 108 -0.97 20.17 -5.17
CA GLU A 108 -1.86 20.25 -4.00
C GLU A 108 -3.11 19.38 -4.14
N ILE A 109 -3.64 19.22 -5.37
CA ILE A 109 -4.81 18.39 -5.65
C ILE A 109 -4.47 16.89 -5.50
N ALA A 110 -3.32 16.46 -6.04
CA ALA A 110 -2.79 15.11 -5.82
C ALA A 110 -2.58 14.83 -4.32
N LEU A 111 -1.93 15.76 -3.62
CA LEU A 111 -1.63 15.61 -2.19
C LEU A 111 -2.89 15.56 -1.33
N ALA A 112 -3.92 16.34 -1.66
CA ALA A 112 -5.21 16.29 -0.98
C ALA A 112 -5.92 14.94 -1.19
N ALA A 113 -5.91 14.40 -2.42
CA ALA A 113 -6.47 13.08 -2.70
C ALA A 113 -5.70 11.96 -1.96
N PHE A 114 -4.37 12.01 -1.98
CA PHE A 114 -3.53 11.09 -1.22
C PHE A 114 -3.87 11.13 0.26
N LYS A 115 -3.95 12.33 0.86
CA LYS A 115 -4.28 12.51 2.28
C LYS A 115 -5.67 11.97 2.61
N ALA A 116 -6.66 12.21 1.75
CA ALA A 116 -7.98 11.61 1.90
C ALA A 116 -7.93 10.06 1.88
N GLY A 117 -7.04 9.47 1.08
CA GLY A 117 -6.77 8.04 1.08
C GLY A 117 -6.19 7.53 2.40
N VAL A 118 -5.17 8.21 2.94
CA VAL A 118 -4.58 7.91 4.26
C VAL A 118 -5.65 8.00 5.36
N ASP A 119 -6.45 9.08 5.35
CA ASP A 119 -7.50 9.28 6.34
C ASP A 119 -8.57 8.18 6.26
N CYS A 120 -8.92 7.71 5.05
CA CYS A 120 -9.78 6.54 4.88
C CYS A 120 -9.14 5.28 5.50
N PHE A 121 -7.84 5.05 5.30
CA PHE A 121 -7.16 3.92 5.95
C PHE A 121 -7.21 4.03 7.47
N HIS A 122 -6.98 5.22 8.03
CA HIS A 122 -7.07 5.43 9.48
C HIS A 122 -8.49 5.19 10.02
N ARG A 123 -9.53 5.56 9.27
CA ARG A 123 -10.90 5.18 9.59
C ARG A 123 -11.14 3.67 9.49
N HIS A 124 -10.53 2.98 8.51
CA HIS A 124 -10.55 1.52 8.43
C HIS A 124 -9.93 0.91 9.70
N VAL A 125 -8.73 1.35 10.10
CA VAL A 125 -8.03 0.92 11.33
C VAL A 125 -8.91 1.07 12.56
N ALA A 126 -9.62 2.21 12.70
CA ALA A 126 -10.48 2.48 13.85
C ALA A 126 -11.74 1.60 13.92
N LEU A 127 -12.15 0.95 12.82
CA LEU A 127 -13.43 0.25 12.70
C LEU A 127 -13.30 -1.24 12.40
N THR A 128 -12.13 -1.68 11.94
CA THR A 128 -11.85 -3.08 11.60
C THR A 128 -11.67 -3.95 12.86
N ASP A 129 -11.81 -5.26 12.70
CA ASP A 129 -11.48 -6.25 13.72
C ASP A 129 -10.00 -6.69 13.67
N VAL A 130 -9.26 -6.25 12.65
CA VAL A 130 -7.81 -6.46 12.56
C VAL A 130 -7.09 -5.48 13.50
N ASN A 131 -6.26 -5.99 14.40
CA ASN A 131 -5.45 -5.15 15.28
C ASN A 131 -4.30 -4.50 14.48
N ILE A 132 -4.42 -3.21 14.22
CA ILE A 132 -3.47 -2.40 13.44
C ILE A 132 -3.09 -1.17 14.27
N GLU A 133 -1.79 -0.96 14.46
CA GLU A 133 -1.25 0.27 15.03
C GLU A 133 -0.76 1.19 13.90
N ILE A 134 -1.13 2.46 13.95
CA ILE A 134 -0.49 3.52 13.16
C ILE A 134 0.79 3.90 13.90
N VAL A 135 1.95 3.75 13.26
CA VAL A 135 3.25 3.87 13.91
C VAL A 135 4.16 4.84 13.18
N GLU A 136 5.14 5.34 13.93
CA GLU A 136 6.25 6.11 13.41
C GLU A 136 7.56 5.45 13.85
N VAL A 137 8.35 4.98 12.88
CA VAL A 137 9.66 4.37 13.12
C VAL A 137 10.72 5.47 13.13
N PRO A 138 11.40 5.73 14.26
CA PRO A 138 12.40 6.79 14.32
C PRO A 138 13.61 6.49 13.42
N THR A 139 14.07 7.48 12.67
CA THR A 139 15.35 7.43 11.93
C THR A 139 16.13 8.73 12.15
N SER A 140 17.41 8.75 11.75
CA SER A 140 18.22 9.97 11.80
C SER A 140 17.71 11.10 10.91
N ALA A 141 16.97 10.79 9.84
CA ALA A 141 16.37 11.76 8.93
C ALA A 141 14.95 12.19 9.35
N GLY A 142 14.43 11.65 10.46
CA GLY A 142 13.06 11.84 10.94
C GLY A 142 12.24 10.54 10.93
N PRO A 143 11.04 10.55 11.53
CA PRO A 143 10.21 9.35 11.64
C PRO A 143 9.67 8.88 10.28
N LEU A 144 9.76 7.58 10.00
CA LEU A 144 9.12 6.94 8.85
C LEU A 144 7.69 6.48 9.20
N PRO A 145 6.68 6.76 8.35
CA PRO A 145 5.30 6.35 8.59
C PRO A 145 5.11 4.86 8.31
N GLY A 146 4.35 4.18 9.15
CA GLY A 146 4.03 2.79 8.94
C GLY A 146 2.78 2.31 9.65
N TYR A 147 2.44 1.05 9.38
CA TYR A 147 1.40 0.30 10.05
C TYR A 147 1.98 -0.98 10.63
N PHE A 148 1.79 -1.20 11.93
CA PHE A 148 2.10 -2.48 12.56
C PHE A 148 0.83 -3.31 12.68
N VAL A 149 0.73 -4.37 11.87
CA VAL A 149 -0.42 -5.26 11.80
C VAL A 149 -0.10 -6.53 12.59
N HIS A 150 -0.88 -6.79 13.63
CA HIS A 150 -0.66 -7.92 14.52
C HIS A 150 -1.05 -9.25 13.90
N ALA A 151 -0.27 -10.29 14.20
CA ALA A 151 -0.64 -11.68 13.92
C ALA A 151 -1.97 -12.07 14.61
N GLN A 152 -2.87 -12.75 13.88
CA GLN A 152 -4.17 -13.20 14.43
C GLN A 152 -4.10 -14.62 15.03
N ASN A 153 -3.34 -15.52 14.39
CA ASN A 153 -3.23 -16.94 14.78
C ASN A 153 -1.83 -17.27 15.33
N ALA A 154 -1.27 -16.37 16.14
CA ALA A 154 0.07 -16.54 16.69
C ALA A 154 0.14 -17.74 17.66
N LYS A 155 1.14 -18.60 17.47
CA LYS A 155 1.43 -19.73 18.38
C LYS A 155 2.35 -19.35 19.55
N SER A 156 2.83 -18.11 19.57
CA SER A 156 3.78 -17.57 20.55
C SER A 156 3.31 -16.17 20.95
N LYS A 157 3.59 -15.76 22.20
CA LYS A 157 3.40 -14.37 22.64
C LYS A 157 4.27 -13.38 21.85
N ARG A 158 5.36 -13.89 21.25
CA ARG A 158 6.29 -13.17 20.38
C ARG A 158 6.27 -13.86 19.01
N PRO A 159 5.30 -13.56 18.14
CA PRO A 159 5.29 -14.06 16.76
C PRO A 159 6.49 -13.55 15.95
N PRO A 160 6.85 -14.23 14.85
CA PRO A 160 7.73 -13.65 13.83
C PRO A 160 7.10 -12.38 13.24
N CYS A 161 7.96 -11.48 12.73
CA CYS A 161 7.54 -10.25 12.08
C CYS A 161 8.19 -10.12 10.70
N VAL A 162 7.49 -9.52 9.76
CA VAL A 162 8.05 -9.12 8.47
C VAL A 162 7.97 -7.61 8.33
N VAL A 163 9.11 -6.97 8.04
CA VAL A 163 9.15 -5.58 7.59
C VAL A 163 8.83 -5.57 6.10
N TYR A 164 7.80 -4.84 5.70
CA TYR A 164 7.31 -4.76 4.33
C TYR A 164 7.49 -3.34 3.79
N PHE A 165 8.46 -3.18 2.90
CA PHE A 165 8.70 -1.92 2.17
C PHE A 165 8.14 -1.96 0.75
N ASP A 166 7.81 -0.80 0.22
CA ASP A 166 7.38 -0.60 -1.16
C ASP A 166 8.55 -0.53 -2.15
N GLY A 167 8.20 -0.21 -3.40
CA GLY A 167 9.13 0.19 -4.45
C GLY A 167 8.83 1.63 -4.86
N LEU A 168 9.20 2.02 -6.08
CA LEU A 168 9.22 3.42 -6.51
C LEU A 168 7.87 4.17 -6.43
N ASP A 169 6.76 3.49 -6.71
CA ASP A 169 5.46 4.13 -6.93
C ASP A 169 4.29 3.44 -6.20
N VAL A 170 4.60 2.75 -5.10
CA VAL A 170 3.62 2.10 -4.22
C VAL A 170 3.65 2.83 -2.86
N THR A 171 2.68 2.54 -1.99
CA THR A 171 2.48 3.16 -0.68
C THR A 171 2.02 2.10 0.30
N LYS A 172 2.28 2.27 1.59
CA LYS A 172 1.91 1.32 2.65
C LYS A 172 0.42 0.95 2.62
N GLU A 173 -0.48 1.84 2.21
CA GLU A 173 -1.90 1.55 2.03
C GLU A 173 -2.16 0.58 0.88
N ILE A 174 -1.51 0.79 -0.27
CA ILE A 174 -1.59 -0.15 -1.41
C ILE A 174 -0.97 -1.49 -1.00
N GLN A 175 0.14 -1.48 -0.25
CA GLN A 175 0.81 -2.69 0.19
C GLN A 175 0.00 -3.51 1.19
N TYR A 176 -0.76 -2.86 2.07
CA TYR A 176 -1.63 -3.56 3.01
C TYR A 176 -2.54 -4.55 2.29
N VAL A 177 -3.12 -4.17 1.14
CA VAL A 177 -3.96 -5.07 0.33
C VAL A 177 -3.17 -6.01 -0.60
N ARG A 178 -1.88 -6.28 -0.30
CA ARG A 178 -0.98 -7.17 -1.05
C ARG A 178 -0.37 -8.25 -0.14
N GLY A 179 -1.23 -9.13 0.36
CA GLY A 179 -0.79 -10.31 1.11
C GLY A 179 -0.59 -10.10 2.61
N VAL A 180 -0.68 -8.87 3.14
CA VAL A 180 -0.64 -8.62 4.60
C VAL A 180 -1.76 -9.37 5.34
N PRO A 181 -3.04 -9.34 4.90
CA PRO A 181 -4.10 -10.14 5.51
C PRO A 181 -3.80 -11.65 5.58
N ASP A 182 -3.02 -12.18 4.64
CA ASP A 182 -2.67 -13.60 4.63
C ASP A 182 -1.48 -13.91 5.55
N LEU A 183 -0.50 -13.01 5.65
CA LEU A 183 0.63 -13.14 6.57
C LEU A 183 0.14 -13.17 8.04
N ILE A 184 -0.76 -12.24 8.41
CA ILE A 184 -1.27 -12.18 9.78
C ILE A 184 -2.11 -13.40 10.16
N LYS A 185 -2.87 -13.95 9.20
CA LYS A 185 -3.63 -15.20 9.38
C LYS A 185 -2.71 -16.41 9.55
N ARG A 186 -1.49 -16.36 9.03
CA ARG A 186 -0.45 -17.38 9.23
C ARG A 186 0.34 -17.19 10.53
N GLY A 187 -0.02 -16.21 11.35
CA GLY A 187 0.62 -15.96 12.64
C GLY A 187 1.90 -15.12 12.55
N ILE A 188 2.05 -14.31 11.49
CA ILE A 188 3.21 -13.44 11.25
C ILE A 188 2.75 -11.99 11.33
N SER A 189 3.32 -11.20 12.26
CA SER A 189 3.05 -9.76 12.33
C SER A 189 3.73 -9.05 11.16
N VAL A 190 3.22 -7.89 10.75
CA VAL A 190 3.79 -7.14 9.61
C VAL A 190 3.96 -5.67 9.98
N LEU A 191 5.16 -5.15 9.77
CA LEU A 191 5.45 -3.72 9.81
C LEU A 191 5.51 -3.19 8.38
N VAL A 192 4.41 -2.59 7.90
CA VAL A 192 4.30 -2.03 6.55
C VAL A 192 4.78 -0.58 6.58
N MET A 193 5.68 -0.20 5.69
CA MET A 193 6.39 1.08 5.76
C MET A 193 6.30 1.86 4.46
N ASP A 194 6.03 3.15 4.58
CA ASP A 194 6.47 4.13 3.57
C ASP A 194 7.93 4.47 3.90
N GLY A 195 8.85 4.04 3.04
CA GLY A 195 10.28 4.31 3.21
C GLY A 195 10.72 5.64 2.59
N PRO A 196 12.03 5.98 2.67
CA PRO A 196 12.57 7.18 2.04
C PRO A 196 12.25 7.22 0.54
N GLY A 197 11.63 8.32 0.08
CA GLY A 197 11.23 8.51 -1.31
C GLY A 197 9.82 8.04 -1.68
N THR A 198 9.07 7.42 -0.76
CA THR A 198 7.74 6.86 -1.05
C THR A 198 6.67 7.34 -0.06
N GLY A 199 5.40 7.11 -0.43
CA GLY A 199 4.20 7.49 0.34
C GLY A 199 4.25 8.82 1.10
N GLU A 200 3.86 8.79 2.37
CA GLU A 200 3.85 9.95 3.27
C GLU A 200 5.27 10.48 3.57
N ALA A 201 6.30 9.62 3.52
CA ALA A 201 7.67 9.98 3.87
C ALA A 201 8.21 11.10 2.95
N ILE A 202 8.04 10.95 1.63
CA ILE A 202 8.41 12.02 0.69
C ILE A 202 7.37 13.15 0.64
N ARG A 203 6.08 12.80 0.66
CA ARG A 203 4.99 13.77 0.41
C ARG A 203 4.82 14.81 1.52
N PHE A 204 4.99 14.40 2.78
CA PHE A 204 4.68 15.24 3.93
C PHE A 204 5.83 15.40 4.93
N ARG A 205 6.92 14.63 4.79
CA ARG A 205 8.05 14.64 5.73
C ARG A 205 9.38 15.03 5.09
N GLY A 206 9.41 15.26 3.77
CA GLY A 206 10.62 15.64 3.05
C GLY A 206 11.71 14.57 3.05
N GLN A 207 11.34 13.29 3.26
CA GLN A 207 12.29 12.19 3.22
C GLN A 207 12.46 11.69 1.79
N TYR A 208 13.49 12.21 1.12
CA TYR A 208 13.86 11.83 -0.24
C TYR A 208 14.44 10.42 -0.33
N LEU A 209 14.33 9.84 -1.52
CA LEU A 209 14.99 8.57 -1.82
C LEU A 209 16.49 8.68 -1.55
N ARG A 210 17.04 7.65 -0.92
CA ARG A 210 18.46 7.56 -0.57
C ARG A 210 19.06 6.25 -1.08
N HIS A 211 20.37 6.27 -1.33
CA HIS A 211 21.10 5.14 -1.88
C HIS A 211 21.38 4.06 -0.82
N ASP A 212 21.59 4.48 0.43
CA ASP A 212 21.86 3.66 1.62
C ASP A 212 20.55 3.27 2.34
N TYR A 213 19.67 2.61 1.59
CA TYR A 213 18.32 2.25 2.03
C TYR A 213 18.30 1.27 3.22
N GLU A 214 19.41 0.55 3.47
CA GLU A 214 19.65 -0.26 4.68
C GLU A 214 19.41 0.50 5.97
N VAL A 215 19.66 1.81 6.01
CA VAL A 215 19.42 2.65 7.19
C VAL A 215 17.94 2.63 7.62
N ALA A 216 17.01 2.59 6.67
CA ALA A 216 15.58 2.47 6.97
C ALA A 216 15.23 1.06 7.48
N GLY A 217 15.85 0.03 6.91
CA GLY A 217 15.70 -1.36 7.35
C GLY A 217 16.19 -1.59 8.78
N SER A 218 17.41 -1.15 9.10
CA SER A 218 18.00 -1.24 10.44
C SER A 218 17.17 -0.49 11.48
N ALA A 219 16.65 0.70 11.15
CA ALA A 219 15.77 1.45 12.04
C ALA A 219 14.46 0.68 12.37
N CYS A 220 13.92 -0.06 11.40
CA CYS A 220 12.76 -0.93 11.64
C CYS A 220 13.11 -2.08 12.59
N ILE A 221 14.28 -2.71 12.44
CA ILE A 221 14.76 -3.73 13.39
C ILE A 221 14.91 -3.14 14.78
N ASP A 222 15.59 -2.00 14.93
CA ASP A 222 15.83 -1.33 16.22
C ASP A 222 14.52 -0.99 16.94
N TRP A 223 13.46 -0.67 16.18
CA TRP A 223 12.13 -0.43 16.72
C TRP A 223 11.44 -1.74 17.13
N LEU A 224 11.51 -2.79 16.29
CA LEU A 224 10.90 -4.09 16.55
C LEU A 224 11.57 -4.85 17.72
N GLU A 225 12.88 -4.71 17.93
CA GLU A 225 13.61 -5.35 19.03
C GLU A 225 13.16 -4.86 20.41
N LYS A 226 12.62 -3.63 20.48
CA LYS A 226 12.07 -3.04 21.71
C LYS A 226 10.66 -3.53 22.03
N ARG A 227 10.02 -4.26 21.10
CA ARG A 227 8.67 -4.77 21.29
C ARG A 227 8.67 -6.09 22.06
N ASN A 228 7.74 -6.21 23.00
CA ASN A 228 7.54 -7.43 23.79
C ASN A 228 6.65 -8.47 23.08
N ASP A 229 6.06 -8.11 21.94
CA ASP A 229 5.15 -8.91 21.11
C ASP A 229 5.75 -9.26 19.73
N VAL A 230 7.08 -9.20 19.60
CA VAL A 230 7.83 -9.63 18.41
C VAL A 230 9.03 -10.48 18.84
N ASP A 231 9.31 -11.56 18.13
CA ASP A 231 10.54 -12.35 18.31
C ASP A 231 11.69 -11.69 17.52
N PRO A 232 12.69 -11.09 18.20
CA PRO A 232 13.76 -10.34 17.55
C PRO A 232 14.66 -11.24 16.69
N LYS A 233 14.64 -12.56 16.91
CA LYS A 233 15.40 -13.53 16.11
C LYS A 233 14.65 -13.99 14.86
N LYS A 234 13.43 -13.51 14.63
CA LYS A 234 12.55 -13.91 13.52
C LYS A 234 11.93 -12.70 12.84
N ILE A 235 12.77 -11.72 12.54
CA ILE A 235 12.41 -10.55 11.74
C ILE A 235 12.88 -10.81 10.31
N GLY A 236 11.94 -10.86 9.36
CA GLY A 236 12.24 -10.91 7.93
C GLY A 236 12.00 -9.57 7.25
N VAL A 237 12.46 -9.44 6.01
CA VAL A 237 12.15 -8.32 5.13
C VAL A 237 11.58 -8.79 3.80
N VAL A 238 10.56 -8.07 3.32
CA VAL A 238 10.04 -8.20 1.96
C VAL A 238 9.86 -6.81 1.35
N ALA A 239 10.19 -6.67 0.07
CA ALA A 239 9.94 -5.44 -0.65
C ALA A 239 9.65 -5.70 -2.13
N ILE A 240 8.75 -4.90 -2.71
CA ILE A 240 8.16 -5.11 -4.03
C ILE A 240 8.73 -4.18 -5.11
N SER A 241 8.85 -4.64 -6.36
CA SER A 241 9.29 -3.85 -7.51
C SER A 241 10.72 -3.35 -7.32
N LEU A 242 10.99 -2.04 -7.37
CA LEU A 242 12.29 -1.49 -6.97
C LEU A 242 12.70 -1.90 -5.54
N GLY A 243 11.72 -2.26 -4.70
CA GLY A 243 11.93 -2.90 -3.41
C GLY A 243 12.69 -4.24 -3.48
N GLY A 244 12.60 -4.99 -4.59
CA GLY A 244 13.41 -6.17 -4.82
C GLY A 244 14.92 -5.90 -4.85
N TYR A 245 15.34 -4.64 -5.06
CA TYR A 245 16.71 -4.18 -4.79
C TYR A 245 16.91 -3.77 -3.32
N TYR A 246 15.92 -3.12 -2.70
CA TYR A 246 16.00 -2.66 -1.31
C TYR A 246 16.11 -3.81 -0.29
N SER A 247 15.31 -4.87 -0.41
CA SER A 247 15.32 -5.95 0.59
C SER A 247 16.63 -6.75 0.64
N PRO A 248 17.26 -7.16 -0.49
CA PRO A 248 18.59 -7.77 -0.45
C PRO A 248 19.66 -6.81 0.05
N ARG A 249 19.57 -5.53 -0.33
CA ARG A 249 20.50 -4.52 0.18
C ARG A 249 20.43 -4.42 1.70
N MET A 250 19.24 -4.26 2.29
CA MET A 250 19.04 -4.27 3.74
C MET A 250 19.62 -5.53 4.38
N ALA A 251 19.21 -6.71 3.90
CA ALA A 251 19.63 -7.99 4.47
C ALA A 251 21.13 -8.29 4.30
N SER A 252 21.78 -7.71 3.29
CA SER A 252 23.24 -7.83 3.10
C SER A 252 24.06 -6.92 4.00
N MET A 253 23.44 -5.84 4.52
CA MET A 253 24.11 -4.82 5.33
C MET A 253 23.74 -4.90 6.82
N ASP A 254 22.68 -5.64 7.18
CA ASP A 254 22.23 -5.88 8.55
C ASP A 254 21.91 -7.38 8.74
N ASP A 255 22.76 -8.08 9.47
CA ASP A 255 22.73 -9.54 9.65
C ASP A 255 21.60 -10.02 10.59
N ARG A 256 20.87 -9.09 11.20
CA ARG A 256 19.73 -9.39 12.08
C ARG A 256 18.48 -9.84 11.32
N PHE A 257 18.39 -9.59 10.01
CA PHE A 257 17.29 -10.12 9.19
C PHE A 257 17.40 -11.64 9.04
N ALA A 258 16.44 -12.38 9.61
CA ALA A 258 16.38 -13.83 9.58
C ALA A 258 15.90 -14.40 8.23
N ALA A 259 15.26 -13.57 7.40
CA ALA A 259 14.78 -13.94 6.06
C ALA A 259 14.71 -12.71 5.16
N CYS A 260 14.93 -12.91 3.85
CA CYS A 260 14.83 -11.86 2.84
C CYS A 260 14.01 -12.36 1.64
N ILE A 261 13.04 -11.55 1.21
CA ILE A 261 12.24 -11.78 0.00
C ILE A 261 12.42 -10.58 -0.92
N ALA A 262 13.02 -10.82 -2.08
CA ALA A 262 13.01 -9.88 -3.20
C ALA A 262 11.81 -10.18 -4.09
N TRP A 263 10.90 -9.23 -4.24
CA TRP A 263 9.68 -9.42 -5.03
C TRP A 263 9.62 -8.45 -6.22
N GLY A 264 10.25 -8.86 -7.32
CA GLY A 264 10.31 -8.07 -8.56
C GLY A 264 11.75 -7.86 -8.99
#